data_AF-A0A0K8RJR7-F1
#
_entry.id   AF-A0A0K8RJR7-F1
#
_cell.length_a   1.000
_cell.length_b   1.000
_cell.length_c   1.000
_cell.angle_alpha   90.00
_cell.angle_beta   90.00
_cell.angle_gamma   90.00
#
_symmetry.space_group_name_H-M   'P 1'
#
loop_
_entity.id
_entity.type
_entity.pdbx_description
1 polymer ?
#
loop_
_entity_poly.entity_id
_entity_poly.type
_entity_poly.pdbx_seq_one_letter_code
_entity_poly.pdbx_strand_id
1 'polypeptide(L)'
;MNKATFVLLVTSQLLNHAVLEHVRWADVEQTFGVQSCWTKILLDLDQACQEKGHSIEGMETVDFAACKMGCKNDTPQGFVNTTYDMPNGTPCGYLGEKCQNGTCVGVCDLRAPPGCIRRLTTEHSS
;
A
#
# COMPACT_ATOMS: atom_id res chain seq x y z
N MET A 1 -3.46 52.84 33.71
CA MET A 1 -4.49 51.82 33.43
C MET A 1 -4.15 51.20 32.08
N ASN A 2 -3.39 50.10 32.07
CA ASN A 2 -2.87 49.53 30.83
C ASN A 2 -3.73 48.32 30.47
N LYS A 3 -4.49 48.41 29.37
CA LYS A 3 -5.23 47.27 28.83
C LYS A 3 -4.29 46.50 27.90
N ALA A 4 -3.85 45.33 28.35
CA ALA A 4 -3.17 44.37 27.50
C ALA A 4 -4.22 43.45 26.86
N THR A 5 -4.32 43.48 25.53
CA THR A 5 -5.14 42.56 24.76
C THR A 5 -4.29 41.34 24.40
N PHE A 6 -4.64 40.17 24.92
CA PHE A 6 -4.03 38.91 24.53
C PHE A 6 -4.76 38.34 23.31
N VAL A 7 -4.06 38.25 22.18
CA VAL A 7 -4.54 37.58 20.98
C VAL A 7 -4.03 36.14 21.02
N LEU A 8 -4.93 35.21 21.32
CA LEU A 8 -4.67 33.76 21.20
C LEU A 8 -4.78 33.38 19.72
N LEU A 9 -3.64 33.38 19.03
CA LEU A 9 -3.49 32.73 17.73
C LEU A 9 -3.47 31.22 17.95
N VAL A 10 -4.64 30.60 17.92
CA VAL A 10 -4.76 29.15 17.77
C VAL A 10 -4.41 28.85 16.32
N THR A 11 -3.11 28.66 16.05
CA THR A 11 -2.68 28.01 14.82
C THR A 11 -3.05 26.55 14.95
N SER A 12 -4.30 26.23 14.60
CA SER A 12 -4.69 24.86 14.30
C SER A 12 -3.76 24.38 13.20
N GLN A 13 -2.72 23.66 13.59
CA GLN A 13 -1.95 22.80 12.72
C GLN A 13 -2.92 21.72 12.24
N LEU A 14 -3.75 22.07 11.26
CA LEU A 14 -4.43 21.14 10.38
C LEU A 14 -3.38 20.51 9.47
N LEU A 15 -2.44 19.81 10.10
CA LEU A 15 -1.69 18.73 9.51
C LEU A 15 -2.64 17.53 9.48
N ASN A 16 -3.72 17.62 8.70
CA ASN A 16 -4.30 16.41 8.14
C ASN A 16 -3.39 16.02 6.98
N HIS A 17 -2.33 15.29 7.32
CA HIS A 17 -1.62 14.43 6.38
C HIS A 17 -2.62 13.39 5.83
N ALA A 18 -3.46 13.80 4.87
CA ALA A 18 -4.00 12.89 3.87
C ALA A 18 -2.96 12.62 2.76
N VAL A 19 -1.69 12.57 3.17
CA VAL A 19 -0.50 12.26 2.34
C VAL A 19 0.35 11.26 3.12
N LEU A 20 -0.30 10.24 3.68
CA LEU A 20 0.26 8.89 3.63
C LEU A 20 -0.30 8.26 2.33
N GLU A 21 0.32 7.21 1.82
CA GLU A 21 -0.21 6.37 0.72
C GLU A 21 0.11 6.76 -0.72
N HIS A 22 0.98 7.73 -0.96
CA HIS A 22 1.91 7.55 -2.08
C HIS A 22 3.21 7.14 -1.43
N VAL A 23 3.37 5.82 -1.24
CA VAL A 23 4.68 5.18 -0.99
C VAL A 23 5.68 5.96 -1.82
N ARG A 24 6.64 6.66 -1.17
CA ARG A 24 7.40 7.73 -1.83
C ARG A 24 7.94 7.15 -3.13
N TRP A 25 7.70 7.80 -4.27
CA TRP A 25 8.06 7.27 -5.59
C TRP A 25 9.48 6.67 -5.66
N ALA A 26 10.44 7.26 -4.94
CA ALA A 26 11.80 6.75 -4.79
C ALA A 26 11.88 5.37 -4.11
N ASP A 27 11.04 5.09 -3.13
CA ASP A 27 10.95 3.80 -2.45
C ASP A 27 10.37 2.74 -3.39
N VAL A 28 9.41 3.11 -4.25
CA VAL A 28 8.81 2.22 -5.26
C VAL A 28 9.80 1.90 -6.39
N GLU A 29 10.50 2.91 -6.93
CA GLU A 29 11.55 2.73 -7.94
C GLU A 29 12.72 1.90 -7.41
N GLN A 30 13.14 2.13 -6.15
CA GLN A 30 14.14 1.28 -5.52
C GLN A 30 13.63 -0.16 -5.35
N THR A 31 12.37 -0.34 -4.94
CA THR A 31 11.80 -1.66 -4.61
C THR A 31 11.57 -2.54 -5.84
N PHE A 32 10.94 -2.01 -6.89
CA PHE A 32 10.48 -2.81 -8.04
C PHE A 32 11.28 -2.58 -9.32
N GLY A 33 12.20 -1.60 -9.30
CA GLY A 33 13.05 -1.28 -10.44
C GLY A 33 12.28 -0.65 -11.60
N VAL A 34 12.76 -0.92 -12.81
CA VAL A 34 12.39 -0.27 -14.10
C VAL A 34 10.88 -0.03 -14.23
N GLN A 35 10.50 1.16 -14.69
CA GLN A 35 9.10 1.63 -14.81
C GLN A 35 8.13 0.59 -15.40
N SER A 36 8.56 -0.18 -16.40
CA SER A 36 7.74 -1.21 -17.05
C SER A 36 7.30 -2.34 -16.11
N CYS A 37 8.14 -2.74 -15.15
CA CYS A 37 7.80 -3.75 -14.16
C CYS A 37 6.68 -3.25 -13.24
N TRP A 38 6.78 -2.00 -12.78
CA TRP A 38 5.78 -1.39 -11.92
C TRP A 38 4.44 -1.17 -12.63
N THR A 39 4.45 -0.66 -13.87
CA THR A 39 3.24 -0.51 -14.67
C THR A 39 2.51 -1.84 -14.83
N LYS A 40 3.25 -2.93 -15.04
CA LYS A 40 2.65 -4.27 -15.10
C LYS A 40 2.00 -4.65 -13.78
N ILE A 41 2.66 -4.43 -12.64
CA ILE A 41 2.10 -4.72 -11.31
C ILE A 41 0.80 -3.94 -11.09
N LEU A 42 0.78 -2.64 -11.40
CA LEU A 42 -0.43 -1.83 -11.26
C LEU A 42 -1.58 -2.31 -12.16
N LEU A 43 -1.29 -2.70 -13.40
CA LEU A 43 -2.30 -3.26 -14.31
C LEU A 43 -2.85 -4.60 -13.77
N ASP A 44 -1.97 -5.46 -13.24
CA ASP A 44 -2.38 -6.74 -12.67
C ASP A 44 -3.27 -6.52 -11.42
N LEU A 45 -2.99 -5.49 -10.59
CA LEU A 45 -3.82 -5.12 -9.44
C LEU A 45 -5.15 -4.48 -9.84
N ASP A 46 -5.16 -3.63 -10.86
CA ASP A 46 -6.38 -3.04 -11.41
C ASP A 46 -7.33 -4.13 -11.94
N GLN A 47 -6.78 -5.09 -12.70
CA GLN A 47 -7.53 -6.25 -13.14
C GLN A 47 -8.06 -7.08 -11.96
N ALA A 48 -7.24 -7.30 -10.93
CA ALA A 48 -7.67 -8.03 -9.74
C ALA A 48 -8.81 -7.32 -8.97
N CYS A 49 -8.90 -5.99 -9.05
CA CYS A 49 -10.04 -5.23 -8.54
C CYS A 49 -11.29 -5.43 -9.40
N GLN A 50 -11.17 -5.36 -10.73
CA GLN A 50 -12.29 -5.57 -11.66
C GLN A 50 -12.89 -6.98 -11.55
N GLU A 51 -12.06 -7.99 -11.25
CA GLU A 51 -12.51 -9.37 -11.00
C GLU A 51 -13.39 -9.53 -9.75
N LYS A 52 -13.43 -8.53 -8.85
CA LYS A 52 -14.28 -8.59 -7.65
C LYS A 52 -15.75 -8.29 -7.94
N GLY A 53 -16.07 -7.64 -9.08
CA GLY A 53 -17.44 -7.39 -9.49
C GLY A 53 -17.59 -6.26 -10.48
N HIS A 54 -18.72 -6.27 -11.21
CA HIS A 54 -19.01 -5.30 -12.28
C HIS A 54 -19.20 -3.84 -11.82
N SER A 55 -19.41 -3.61 -10.53
CA SER A 55 -19.52 -2.26 -9.96
C SER A 55 -18.17 -1.68 -9.53
N ILE A 56 -17.07 -2.42 -9.65
CA ILE A 56 -15.73 -1.93 -9.33
C ILE A 56 -15.11 -1.29 -10.57
N GLU A 57 -14.77 -0.01 -10.50
CA GLU A 57 -14.12 0.75 -11.59
C GLU A 57 -12.66 0.31 -11.77
N GLY A 58 -11.96 0.05 -10.67
CA GLY A 58 -10.56 -0.33 -10.68
C GLY A 58 -9.88 -0.19 -9.33
N MET A 59 -8.55 -0.24 -9.35
CA MET A 59 -7.70 -0.02 -8.18
C MET A 59 -7.50 1.48 -7.92
N GLU A 60 -7.68 1.90 -6.67
CA GLU A 60 -7.54 3.30 -6.20
C GLU A 60 -6.28 3.49 -5.34
N THR A 61 -5.98 2.53 -4.47
CA THR A 61 -4.91 2.63 -3.45
C THR A 61 -4.15 1.32 -3.35
N VAL A 62 -2.88 1.38 -2.93
CA VAL A 62 -2.05 0.20 -2.75
C VAL A 62 -1.05 0.39 -1.61
N ASP A 63 -0.94 -0.65 -0.78
CA ASP A 63 0.06 -0.80 0.27
C ASP A 63 0.78 -2.14 0.09
N PHE A 64 1.96 -2.09 -0.54
CA PHE A 64 2.80 -3.27 -0.78
C PHE A 64 3.26 -3.93 0.51
N ALA A 65 3.66 -3.15 1.52
CA ALA A 65 4.18 -3.69 2.76
C ALA A 65 3.09 -4.46 3.51
N ALA A 66 1.85 -3.96 3.48
CA ALA A 66 0.69 -4.64 4.07
C ALA A 66 0.02 -5.65 3.14
N CYS A 67 0.47 -5.77 1.88
CA CYS A 67 -0.18 -6.57 0.84
C CYS A 67 -1.69 -6.25 0.69
N LYS A 68 -2.03 -4.96 0.69
CA LYS A 68 -3.41 -4.47 0.55
C LYS A 68 -3.57 -3.62 -0.71
N MET A 69 -4.72 -3.75 -1.34
CA MET A 69 -5.16 -2.87 -2.42
C MET A 69 -6.57 -2.38 -2.12
N GLY A 70 -6.84 -1.10 -2.36
CA GLY A 70 -8.18 -0.54 -2.31
C GLY A 70 -8.79 -0.51 -3.70
N CYS A 71 -9.97 -1.10 -3.85
CA CYS A 71 -10.73 -1.10 -5.08
C CYS A 71 -11.90 -0.12 -4.98
N LYS A 72 -12.04 0.75 -5.98
CA LYS A 72 -13.12 1.73 -6.04
C LYS A 72 -14.40 1.08 -6.54
N ASN A 73 -15.40 1.02 -5.68
CA ASN A 73 -16.70 0.45 -5.98
C ASN A 73 -17.74 1.56 -6.14
N ASP A 74 -18.36 1.65 -7.31
CA ASP A 74 -19.44 2.58 -7.58
C ASP A 74 -20.74 2.09 -6.96
N THR A 75 -21.37 2.99 -6.21
CA THR A 75 -22.65 2.79 -5.56
C THR A 75 -23.62 3.87 -6.02
N PRO A 76 -24.94 3.66 -5.88
CA PRO A 76 -25.92 4.71 -6.19
C PRO A 76 -25.73 6.01 -5.40
N GLN A 77 -24.97 5.98 -4.29
CA GLN A 77 -24.73 7.13 -3.41
C GLN A 77 -23.34 7.78 -3.61
N GLY A 78 -22.53 7.29 -4.54
CA GLY A 78 -21.14 7.72 -4.76
C GLY A 78 -20.19 6.52 -4.87
N PHE A 79 -18.91 6.70 -4.57
CA PHE A 79 -17.94 5.60 -4.58
C PHE A 79 -17.53 5.21 -3.16
N VAL A 80 -17.24 3.92 -2.96
CA VAL A 80 -16.69 3.36 -1.74
C VAL A 80 -15.38 2.67 -2.08
N ASN A 81 -14.29 3.06 -1.42
CA ASN A 81 -13.03 2.33 -1.52
C ASN A 81 -13.06 1.12 -0.57
N THR A 82 -13.05 -0.09 -1.14
CA THR A 82 -13.03 -1.33 -0.35
C THR A 82 -11.63 -1.93 -0.39
N THR A 83 -11.04 -2.17 0.78
CA THR A 83 -9.72 -2.79 0.89
C THR A 83 -9.80 -4.30 0.76
N TYR A 84 -8.94 -4.86 -0.09
CA TYR A 84 -8.76 -6.29 -0.31
C TYR A 84 -7.29 -6.69 -0.14
N ASP A 85 -7.07 -7.98 0.08
CA ASP A 85 -5.73 -8.56 -0.03
C ASP A 85 -5.26 -8.54 -1.48
N MET A 86 -4.00 -8.16 -1.67
CA MET A 86 -3.34 -8.28 -2.96
C MET A 86 -3.19 -9.77 -3.36
N PRO A 87 -3.20 -10.09 -4.67
CA PRO A 87 -3.01 -11.45 -5.15
C PRO A 87 -1.73 -12.10 -4.64
N ASN A 88 -1.79 -13.39 -4.37
CA ASN A 88 -0.62 -14.17 -3.99
C ASN A 88 0.45 -14.11 -5.08
N GLY A 89 1.70 -13.93 -4.69
CA GLY A 89 2.84 -13.81 -5.59
C GLY A 89 3.13 -12.38 -6.06
N THR A 90 2.27 -11.41 -5.75
CA THR A 90 2.54 -9.99 -6.04
C THR A 90 3.81 -9.56 -5.30
N PRO A 91 4.81 -8.99 -5.98
CA PRO A 91 6.00 -8.45 -5.31
C PRO A 91 5.59 -7.41 -4.27
N CYS A 92 6.16 -7.49 -3.06
CA CYS A 92 5.83 -6.60 -1.95
C CYS A 92 7.04 -5.98 -1.25
N GLY A 93 8.25 -6.44 -1.56
CA GLY A 93 9.49 -5.94 -0.98
C GLY A 93 10.67 -6.03 -1.93
N TYR A 94 11.78 -5.44 -1.49
CA TYR A 94 12.99 -5.21 -2.29
C TYR A 94 13.83 -6.48 -2.53
N LEU A 95 13.83 -7.40 -1.57
CA LEU A 95 14.64 -8.63 -1.60
C LEU A 95 13.91 -9.79 -2.29
N GLY A 96 12.87 -9.49 -3.06
CA GLY A 96 12.04 -10.49 -3.74
C GLY A 96 10.92 -11.06 -2.87
N GLU A 97 10.56 -10.36 -1.80
CA GLU A 97 9.38 -10.68 -1.00
C GLU A 97 8.10 -10.61 -1.84
N LYS A 98 7.16 -11.50 -1.52
CA LYS A 98 5.88 -11.60 -2.22
C LYS A 98 4.72 -11.68 -1.25
N CYS A 99 3.57 -11.18 -1.68
CA CYS A 99 2.33 -11.33 -0.95
C CYS A 99 1.92 -12.80 -0.88
N GLN A 100 1.58 -13.25 0.32
CA GLN A 100 1.01 -14.56 0.59
C GLN A 100 -0.04 -14.43 1.68
N ASN A 101 -1.30 -14.69 1.33
CA ASN A 101 -2.47 -14.58 2.22
C ASN A 101 -2.52 -13.22 2.93
N GLY A 102 -2.41 -12.13 2.17
CA GLY A 102 -2.47 -10.76 2.70
C GLY A 102 -1.27 -10.35 3.55
N THR A 103 -0.16 -11.09 3.50
CA THR A 103 1.07 -10.80 4.25
C THR A 103 2.28 -10.78 3.31
N CYS A 104 3.18 -9.81 3.47
CA CYS A 104 4.43 -9.76 2.71
C CYS A 104 5.46 -10.72 3.32
N VAL A 105 5.85 -11.76 2.57
CA VAL A 105 6.76 -12.82 3.05
C VAL A 105 7.97 -13.00 2.14
N GLY A 106 9.11 -13.32 2.72
CA GLY A 106 10.34 -13.64 1.99
C GLY A 106 11.46 -14.19 2.87
N VAL A 107 12.59 -14.55 2.25
CA VAL A 107 13.80 -14.97 2.96
C VAL A 107 14.61 -13.71 3.27
N CYS A 108 14.31 -13.09 4.41
CA CYS A 108 14.88 -11.82 4.81
C CYS A 108 16.07 -12.06 5.76
N ASP A 109 17.29 -12.17 5.24
CA ASP A 109 18.50 -12.44 6.05
C ASP A 109 18.98 -11.25 6.89
N LEU A 110 18.55 -10.03 6.57
CA LEU A 110 18.80 -8.81 7.35
C LEU A 110 17.59 -8.44 8.23
N ARG A 111 17.78 -7.57 9.23
CA ARG A 111 16.66 -6.96 9.98
C ARG A 111 15.82 -6.19 8.96
N ALA A 112 14.76 -6.82 8.48
CA ALA A 112 13.92 -6.23 7.47
C ALA A 112 13.38 -4.88 7.97
N PRO A 113 13.22 -3.89 7.06
CA PRO A 113 12.31 -2.78 7.32
C PRO A 113 10.94 -3.32 7.76
N PRO A 114 10.11 -2.52 8.46
CA PRO A 114 8.82 -2.97 8.96
C PRO A 114 7.91 -3.37 7.78
N GLY A 115 7.91 -4.64 7.39
CA GLY A 115 7.16 -5.10 6.22
C GLY A 115 7.35 -6.58 5.88
N CYS A 116 8.57 -7.14 5.95
CA CYS A 116 8.80 -8.55 5.63
C CYS A 116 8.65 -9.46 6.86
N ILE A 117 7.79 -10.48 6.76
CA ILE A 117 7.81 -11.63 7.67
C ILE A 117 8.65 -12.75 7.06
N ARG A 118 9.63 -13.26 7.82
CA ARG A 118 10.43 -14.44 7.40
C ARG A 118 9.50 -15.63 7.17
N ARG A 119 9.54 -16.21 5.97
CA ARG A 119 8.92 -17.50 5.73
C ARG A 119 9.70 -18.58 6.48
N LEU A 120 9.02 -19.39 7.31
CA LEU A 120 9.65 -20.53 7.96
C LEU A 120 10.24 -21.44 6.89
N THR A 121 11.57 -21.55 6.85
CA THR A 121 12.28 -22.46 5.96
C THR A 121 12.08 -23.89 6.46
N THR A 122 10.96 -24.52 6.11
CA THR A 122 10.82 -25.97 6.21
C THR A 122 11.36 -26.70 4.98
N GLU A 123 11.87 -25.98 3.97
CA GLU A 123 12.47 -26.59 2.77
C GLU A 123 13.99 -26.59 2.81
N HIS A 124 14.56 -27.16 3.88
CA HIS A 124 15.87 -27.76 3.78
C HIS A 124 15.78 -29.24 4.12
N SER A 125 16.08 -30.05 3.10
CA SER A 125 16.46 -31.47 3.13
C SER A 125 15.34 -32.48 2.91
N SER A 126 15.19 -32.93 1.66
CA SER A 126 15.52 -34.31 1.24
C SER A 126 15.56 -34.40 -0.28
#